data_AF-A0A840I1Z2-F1
#
_entry.id   AF-A0A840I1Z2-F1
#
_cell.length_a   1.000
_cell.length_b   1.000
_cell.length_c   1.000
_cell.angle_alpha   90.00
_cell.angle_beta   90.00
_cell.angle_gamma   90.00
#
_symmetry.space_group_name_H-M   'P 1'
#
loop_
_entity.id
_entity.type
_entity.pdbx_description
1 polymer ?
#
loop_
_entity_poly.entity_id
_entity_poly.type
_entity_poly.pdbx_seq_one_letter_code
_entity_poly.pdbx_strand_id
1 'polypeptide(L)'
;MAGFWRRHGGESERMAAESASPSDAHAAKAKLLLEDASHMSEEDIGEARSRIDLEFVAKFVRVLSRLNPEVAVRLLAAYYALRDPGVPTHAKAGFALALLYFLNPVDLIPDAMPLIGLLDDAGVLAGIWMYLSGHVTPAHKEQAEAFLANA
;
A
#
# COMPACT_ATOMS: atom_id res chain seq x y z
N MET A 1 0.91 52.33 33.94
CA MET A 1 1.11 50.91 34.31
C MET A 1 0.47 50.05 33.24
N ALA A 2 1.29 49.25 32.58
CA ALA A 2 0.96 48.44 31.42
C ALA A 2 0.54 47.01 31.82
N GLY A 3 -0.15 46.33 30.91
CA GLY A 3 -0.56 44.91 31.01
C GLY A 3 -1.89 44.77 31.75
N PHE A 4 -2.87 43.98 31.31
CA PHE A 4 -2.71 42.57 30.97
C PHE A 4 -4.08 42.07 30.46
N TRP A 5 -4.49 42.42 29.24
CA TRP A 5 -5.78 41.96 28.69
C TRP A 5 -5.66 41.54 27.23
N ARG A 6 -4.86 40.50 26.98
CA ARG A 6 -4.86 39.78 25.68
C ARG A 6 -4.53 38.30 25.89
N ARG A 7 -5.51 37.51 26.33
CA ARG A 7 -5.46 36.04 26.32
C ARG A 7 -6.87 35.42 26.37
N HIS A 8 -7.68 35.63 25.32
CA HIS A 8 -8.94 34.88 25.13
C HIS A 8 -9.16 34.49 23.65
N GLY A 9 -8.09 34.15 22.93
CA GLY A 9 -8.20 33.56 21.58
C GLY A 9 -7.98 32.04 21.55
N GLY A 10 -7.14 31.50 22.43
CA GLY A 10 -6.63 30.13 22.25
C GLY A 10 -7.49 28.99 22.80
N GLU A 11 -8.38 29.21 23.79
CA GLU A 11 -9.17 28.11 24.38
C GLU A 11 -10.34 27.69 23.50
N SER A 12 -11.02 28.64 22.85
CA SER A 12 -12.13 28.35 21.92
C SER A 12 -11.66 27.64 20.65
N GLU A 13 -10.47 27.98 20.15
CA GLU A 13 -9.89 27.32 18.97
C GLU A 13 -9.40 25.90 19.30
N ARG A 14 -8.84 25.69 20.50
CA ARG A 14 -8.42 24.37 20.99
C ARG A 14 -9.63 23.45 21.25
N MET A 15 -10.70 23.99 21.84
CA MET A 15 -11.94 23.22 22.05
C MET A 15 -12.63 22.86 20.73
N ALA A 16 -12.57 23.74 19.72
CA ALA A 16 -13.11 23.43 18.39
C ALA A 16 -12.31 22.31 17.69
N ALA A 17 -10.97 22.34 17.78
CA ALA A 17 -10.10 21.30 17.22
C ALA A 17 -10.25 19.94 17.92
N GLU A 18 -10.50 19.94 19.24
CA GLU A 18 -10.69 18.72 20.04
C GLU A 18 -12.11 18.13 19.93
N SER A 19 -13.09 18.94 19.48
CA SER A 19 -14.47 18.52 19.20
C SER A 19 -14.73 18.05 17.77
N ALA A 20 -13.72 18.11 16.89
CA ALA A 20 -13.85 17.71 15.49
C ALA A 20 -14.12 16.20 15.40
N SER A 21 -15.19 15.82 14.72
CA SER A 21 -15.50 14.41 14.45
C SER A 21 -14.34 13.77 13.66
N PRO A 22 -14.04 12.46 13.83
CA PRO A 22 -13.06 11.76 13.00
C PRO A 22 -13.30 11.94 11.49
N SER A 23 -14.54 12.20 11.05
CA SER A 23 -14.86 12.55 9.66
C SER A 23 -14.24 13.87 9.21
N ASP A 24 -14.22 14.86 10.09
CA ASP A 24 -13.82 16.23 9.79
C ASP A 24 -12.29 16.34 9.73
N ALA A 25 -11.60 15.54 10.53
CA ALA A 25 -10.14 15.39 10.47
C ALA A 25 -9.68 14.75 9.16
N HIS A 26 -10.38 13.71 8.67
CA HIS A 26 -10.07 13.11 7.37
C HIS A 26 -10.36 14.06 6.20
N ALA A 27 -11.48 14.78 6.25
CA ALA A 27 -11.82 15.78 5.24
C ALA A 27 -10.80 16.93 5.21
N ALA A 28 -10.35 17.41 6.38
CA ALA A 28 -9.30 18.42 6.47
C ALA A 28 -7.95 17.92 5.93
N LYS A 29 -7.55 16.69 6.29
CA LYS A 29 -6.32 16.06 5.75
C LYS A 29 -6.40 15.87 4.24
N ALA A 30 -7.54 15.40 3.72
CA ALA A 30 -7.76 15.23 2.28
C ALA A 30 -7.66 16.57 1.54
N LYS A 31 -8.24 17.65 2.08
CA LYS A 31 -8.14 18.98 1.49
C LYS A 31 -6.69 19.48 1.44
N LEU A 32 -5.92 19.28 2.52
CA LEU A 32 -4.50 19.63 2.56
C LEU A 32 -3.69 18.85 1.52
N LEU A 33 -3.94 17.54 1.39
CA LEU A 33 -3.27 16.70 0.39
C LEU A 33 -3.64 17.11 -1.04
N LEU A 34 -4.89 17.49 -1.30
CA LEU A 34 -5.33 17.96 -2.61
C LEU A 34 -4.72 19.32 -2.98
N GLU A 35 -4.57 20.21 -2.00
CA GLU A 35 -3.95 21.52 -2.20
C GLU A 35 -2.45 21.39 -2.45
N ASP A 36 -1.76 20.55 -1.68
CA ASP A 36 -0.37 20.18 -1.90
C ASP A 36 -0.17 19.52 -3.28
N ALA A 37 -1.01 18.53 -3.62
CA ALA A 37 -0.98 17.87 -4.92
C ALA A 37 -1.24 18.84 -6.10
N SER A 38 -2.03 19.89 -5.89
CA SER A 38 -2.31 20.89 -6.94
C SER A 38 -1.11 21.77 -7.29
N HIS A 39 -0.09 21.80 -6.42
CA HIS A 39 1.16 22.53 -6.61
C HIS A 39 2.34 21.63 -7.01
N MET A 40 2.15 20.30 -7.06
CA MET A 40 3.22 19.38 -7.46
C MET A 40 3.59 19.59 -8.92
N SER A 41 4.87 19.81 -9.17
CA SER A 41 5.41 19.82 -10.52
C SER A 41 5.53 18.40 -11.08
N GLU A 42 5.64 18.27 -12.40
CA GLU A 42 5.95 16.99 -13.06
C GLU A 42 7.24 16.35 -12.51
N GLU A 43 8.19 17.16 -12.05
CA GLU A 43 9.44 16.71 -11.42
C GLU A 43 9.16 16.09 -10.05
N ASP A 44 8.33 16.72 -9.21
CA ASP A 44 7.95 16.19 -7.89
C ASP A 44 7.18 14.87 -8.01
N ILE A 45 6.29 14.76 -9.01
CA ILE A 45 5.54 13.52 -9.30
C ILE A 45 6.50 12.42 -9.77
N GLY A 46 7.46 12.76 -10.63
CA GLY A 46 8.49 11.83 -11.10
C GLY A 46 9.37 11.32 -9.97
N GLU A 47 9.79 12.21 -9.05
CA GLU A 47 10.59 11.85 -7.89
C GLU A 47 9.79 10.96 -6.94
N ALA A 48 8.56 11.35 -6.59
CA ALA A 48 7.67 10.56 -5.73
C ALA A 48 7.44 9.15 -6.29
N ARG A 49 7.17 9.04 -7.60
CA ARG A 49 7.02 7.75 -8.28
C ARG A 49 8.30 6.91 -8.21
N SER A 50 9.46 7.53 -8.47
CA SER A 50 10.75 6.82 -8.40
C SER A 50 11.04 6.28 -6.99
N ARG A 51 10.70 7.05 -5.94
CA ARG A 51 10.84 6.62 -4.55
C ARG A 51 9.92 5.45 -4.24
N ILE A 52 8.64 5.52 -4.65
CA ILE A 52 7.68 4.42 -4.48
C ILE A 52 8.17 3.16 -5.18
N ASP A 53 8.65 3.27 -6.42
CA ASP A 53 9.16 2.13 -7.19
C ASP A 53 10.39 1.50 -6.52
N LEU A 54 11.35 2.32 -6.07
CA LEU A 54 12.55 1.85 -5.39
C LEU A 54 12.25 1.19 -4.03
N GLU A 55 11.38 1.81 -3.23
CA GLU A 55 10.97 1.26 -1.95
C GLU A 55 10.20 -0.05 -2.12
N PHE A 56 9.31 -0.11 -3.10
CA PHE A 56 8.57 -1.32 -3.44
C PHE A 56 9.53 -2.45 -3.80
N VAL A 57 10.46 -2.21 -4.73
CA VAL A 57 11.43 -3.23 -5.16
C VAL A 57 12.32 -3.67 -4.00
N ALA A 58 12.81 -2.74 -3.17
CA ALA A 58 13.62 -3.07 -2.01
C ALA A 58 12.86 -3.92 -0.98
N LYS A 59 11.59 -3.59 -0.70
CA LYS A 59 10.70 -4.40 0.16
C LYS A 59 10.45 -5.77 -0.47
N PHE A 60 10.17 -5.82 -1.77
CA PHE A 60 9.93 -7.06 -2.51
C PHE A 60 11.12 -8.02 -2.42
N VAL A 61 12.32 -7.55 -2.74
CA VAL A 61 13.55 -8.34 -2.66
C VAL A 61 13.83 -8.79 -1.22
N ARG A 62 13.67 -7.91 -0.24
CA ARG A 62 13.87 -8.24 1.19
C ARG A 62 12.90 -9.31 1.67
N VAL A 63 11.66 -9.28 1.19
CA VAL A 63 10.66 -10.29 1.52
C VAL A 63 11.03 -11.59 0.84
N LEU A 64 11.28 -11.60 -0.47
CA LEU A 64 11.71 -12.79 -1.22
C LEU A 64 12.91 -13.48 -0.56
N SER A 65 13.92 -12.72 -0.12
CA SER A 65 15.14 -13.27 0.50
C SER A 65 14.91 -13.95 1.86
N ARG A 66 13.74 -13.77 2.47
CA ARG A 66 13.37 -14.37 3.78
C ARG A 66 12.42 -15.56 3.64
N LEU A 67 11.87 -15.78 2.46
CA LEU A 67 10.92 -16.86 2.21
C LEU A 67 11.64 -18.16 1.88
N ASN A 68 10.94 -19.28 2.06
CA ASN A 68 11.41 -20.53 1.48
C ASN A 68 11.34 -20.45 -0.07
N PRO A 69 12.15 -21.24 -0.79
CA PRO A 69 12.23 -21.16 -2.26
C PRO A 69 10.87 -21.36 -2.95
N GLU A 70 10.03 -22.27 -2.44
CA GLU A 70 8.71 -22.55 -3.03
C GLU A 70 7.77 -21.34 -2.96
N VAL A 71 7.73 -20.63 -1.83
CA VAL A 71 6.89 -19.45 -1.66
C VAL A 71 7.47 -18.27 -2.43
N ALA A 72 8.81 -18.13 -2.49
CA ALA A 72 9.48 -17.12 -3.30
C ALA A 72 9.12 -17.27 -4.80
N VAL A 73 9.17 -18.51 -5.34
CA VAL A 73 8.76 -18.80 -6.72
C VAL A 73 7.29 -18.42 -6.96
N ARG A 74 6.38 -18.74 -6.02
CA ARG A 74 4.95 -18.40 -6.16
C ARG A 74 4.71 -16.89 -6.20
N LEU A 75 5.38 -16.14 -5.33
CA LEU A 75 5.24 -14.70 -5.25
C LEU A 75 5.80 -14.01 -6.50
N LEU A 76 6.94 -14.50 -6.99
CA LEU A 76 7.58 -13.99 -8.18
C LEU A 76 6.82 -14.38 -9.46
N ALA A 77 6.23 -15.57 -9.52
CA ALA A 77 5.34 -15.98 -10.60
C ALA A 77 4.06 -15.13 -10.65
N ALA A 78 3.51 -14.72 -9.50
CA ALA A 78 2.40 -13.77 -9.44
C ALA A 78 2.82 -12.38 -9.97
N TYR A 79 4.04 -11.94 -9.69
CA TYR A 79 4.60 -10.71 -10.23
C TYR A 79 4.79 -10.76 -11.76
N TYR A 80 5.17 -11.91 -12.32
CA TYR A 80 5.21 -12.10 -13.77
C TYR A 80 3.81 -12.16 -14.39
N ALA A 81 2.87 -12.87 -13.76
CA ALA A 81 1.48 -12.93 -14.20
C ALA A 81 0.82 -11.55 -14.25
N LEU A 82 1.13 -10.68 -13.28
CA LEU A 82 0.68 -9.29 -13.28
C LEU A 82 1.13 -8.52 -14.55
N ARG A 83 2.32 -8.82 -15.07
CA ARG A 83 2.91 -8.18 -16.25
C ARG A 83 2.57 -8.84 -17.57
N ASP A 84 2.03 -10.05 -17.57
CA ASP A 84 1.70 -10.78 -18.79
C ASP A 84 0.50 -10.13 -19.52
N PRO A 85 0.64 -9.66 -20.77
CA PRO A 85 -0.48 -9.14 -21.55
C PRO A 85 -1.62 -10.15 -21.75
N GLY A 86 -1.33 -11.45 -21.70
CA GLY A 86 -2.30 -12.55 -21.81
C GLY A 86 -3.19 -12.73 -20.57
N VAL A 87 -2.85 -12.14 -19.42
CA VAL A 87 -3.66 -12.20 -18.20
C VAL A 87 -4.76 -11.12 -18.25
N PRO A 88 -6.04 -11.48 -18.02
CA PRO A 88 -7.15 -10.52 -17.98
C PRO A 88 -6.96 -9.42 -16.93
N THR A 89 -7.42 -8.20 -17.21
CA THR A 89 -7.23 -7.03 -16.34
C THR A 89 -7.77 -7.22 -14.91
N HIS A 90 -8.89 -7.93 -14.75
CA HIS A 90 -9.44 -8.23 -13.42
C HIS A 90 -8.51 -9.17 -12.61
N ALA A 91 -7.89 -10.14 -13.28
CA ALA A 91 -6.92 -11.03 -12.65
C ALA A 91 -5.62 -10.28 -12.29
N LYS A 92 -5.16 -9.38 -13.18
CA LYS A 92 -4.05 -8.45 -12.88
C LYS A 92 -4.32 -7.61 -11.65
N ALA A 93 -5.51 -7.01 -11.55
CA ALA A 93 -5.89 -6.24 -10.38
C ALA A 93 -5.82 -7.08 -9.09
N GLY A 94 -6.27 -8.34 -9.15
CA GLY A 94 -6.11 -9.28 -8.04
C GLY A 94 -4.65 -9.55 -7.68
N PHE A 95 -3.77 -9.80 -8.65
CA PHE A 95 -2.34 -10.02 -8.38
C PHE A 95 -1.68 -8.77 -7.79
N ALA A 96 -2.03 -7.58 -8.28
CA ALA A 96 -1.53 -6.32 -7.76
C ALA A 96 -1.94 -6.13 -6.29
N LEU A 97 -3.21 -6.38 -5.96
CA LEU A 97 -3.70 -6.30 -4.58
C LEU A 97 -3.02 -7.32 -3.67
N ALA A 98 -2.87 -8.57 -4.12
CA ALA A 98 -2.19 -9.60 -3.35
C ALA A 98 -0.72 -9.25 -3.07
N LEU A 99 0.00 -8.77 -4.08
CA LEU A 99 1.41 -8.38 -3.94
C LEU A 99 1.56 -7.14 -3.04
N LEU A 100 0.70 -6.13 -3.21
CA LEU A 100 0.72 -4.92 -2.39
C LEU A 100 0.46 -5.26 -0.93
N TYR A 101 -0.57 -6.07 -0.66
CA TYR A 101 -0.91 -6.52 0.68
C TYR A 101 0.23 -7.32 1.32
N PHE A 102 0.81 -8.26 0.57
CA PHE A 102 1.88 -9.12 1.09
C PHE A 102 3.17 -8.35 1.43
N LEU A 103 3.48 -7.29 0.68
CA LEU A 103 4.69 -6.48 0.91
C LEU A 103 4.49 -5.37 1.92
N ASN A 104 3.25 -4.92 2.11
CA ASN A 104 2.93 -3.81 2.98
C ASN A 104 1.61 -4.01 3.73
N PRO A 105 1.56 -4.96 4.67
CA PRO A 105 0.35 -5.24 5.45
C PRO A 105 -0.01 -4.09 6.41
N VAL A 106 0.96 -3.24 6.77
CA VAL A 106 0.79 -2.15 7.75
C VAL A 106 0.22 -0.87 7.12
N ASP A 107 0.60 -0.51 5.89
CA ASP A 107 0.10 0.75 5.28
C ASP A 107 -1.35 0.66 4.75
N LEU A 108 -1.92 -0.54 4.60
CA LEU A 108 -3.31 -0.69 4.14
C LEU A 108 -4.33 -0.59 5.29
N ILE A 109 -3.88 -0.75 6.53
CA ILE A 109 -4.69 -0.68 7.75
C ILE A 109 -4.08 0.41 8.65
N PRO A 110 -4.58 1.66 8.56
CA PRO A 110 -4.06 2.76 9.36
C PRO A 110 -4.19 2.46 10.86
N ASP A 111 -3.31 3.06 11.68
CA ASP A 111 -3.15 2.95 13.14
C ASP A 111 -4.40 3.28 14.02
N ALA A 112 -5.62 3.19 13.50
CA ALA A 112 -6.87 3.61 14.14
C ALA A 112 -7.95 2.53 14.25
N MET A 113 -7.65 1.23 14.08
CA MET A 113 -8.67 0.17 14.25
C MET A 113 -8.32 -0.84 15.35
N PRO A 114 -8.81 -0.64 16.58
CA PRO A 114 -8.80 -1.65 17.63
C PRO A 114 -9.87 -2.76 17.41
N LEU A 115 -10.54 -2.81 16.25
CA LEU A 115 -11.77 -3.59 16.06
C LEU A 115 -11.85 -4.46 14.77
N ILE A 116 -10.76 -4.67 14.03
CA ILE A 116 -10.76 -5.61 12.89
C ILE A 116 -9.83 -6.78 13.21
N GLY A 117 -10.33 -7.66 14.06
CA GLY A 117 -9.76 -8.98 14.31
C GLY A 117 -10.65 -10.11 13.80
N LEU A 118 -11.52 -9.91 12.79
CA LEU A 118 -12.61 -10.86 12.53
C LEU A 118 -12.85 -11.32 11.07
N LEU A 119 -11.94 -11.10 10.12
CA LEU A 119 -11.96 -11.76 8.79
C LEU A 119 -10.53 -12.11 8.35
N ASP A 120 -9.91 -13.02 9.11
CA ASP A 120 -8.68 -13.79 8.86
C ASP A 120 -7.91 -13.48 7.55
N ASP A 121 -6.82 -12.71 7.64
CA ASP A 121 -5.97 -12.25 6.53
C ASP A 121 -5.48 -13.39 5.60
N ALA A 122 -5.36 -14.60 6.13
CA ALA A 122 -5.04 -15.79 5.36
C ALA A 122 -6.19 -16.22 4.43
N GLY A 123 -7.45 -16.05 4.82
CA GLY A 123 -8.63 -16.42 4.04
C GLY A 123 -8.84 -15.53 2.82
N VAL A 124 -8.63 -14.21 2.96
CA VAL A 124 -8.70 -13.26 1.83
C VAL A 124 -7.59 -13.54 0.82
N LEU A 125 -6.35 -13.70 1.30
CA LEU A 125 -5.23 -14.07 0.44
C LEU A 125 -5.40 -15.44 -0.20
N ALA A 126 -5.93 -16.43 0.52
CA ALA A 126 -6.22 -17.76 -0.02
C ALA A 126 -7.33 -17.71 -1.08
N GLY A 127 -8.39 -16.92 -0.86
CA GLY A 127 -9.47 -16.72 -1.84
C GLY A 127 -8.97 -16.04 -3.12
N ILE A 128 -8.17 -14.98 -2.97
CA ILE A 128 -7.51 -14.31 -4.09
C ILE A 128 -6.56 -15.27 -4.80
N TRP A 129 -5.74 -16.02 -4.07
CA TRP A 129 -4.84 -17.00 -4.67
C TRP A 129 -5.58 -18.11 -5.41
N MET A 130 -6.65 -18.68 -4.85
CA MET A 130 -7.48 -19.68 -5.52
C MET A 130 -8.07 -19.14 -6.82
N TYR A 131 -8.65 -17.94 -6.77
CA TYR A 131 -9.22 -17.26 -7.94
C TYR A 131 -8.18 -16.97 -9.03
N LEU A 132 -6.96 -16.60 -8.63
CA LEU A 132 -5.90 -16.19 -9.54
C LEU A 132 -4.98 -17.32 -10.00
N SER A 133 -4.94 -18.45 -9.28
CA SER A 133 -4.03 -19.56 -9.56
C SER A 133 -4.17 -20.12 -10.98
N GLY A 134 -5.38 -20.09 -11.55
CA GLY A 134 -5.65 -20.48 -12.93
C GLY A 134 -5.03 -19.56 -13.99
N HIS A 135 -4.59 -18.36 -13.61
CA HIS A 135 -3.91 -17.39 -14.48
C HIS A 135 -2.39 -17.42 -14.34
N VAL A 136 -1.86 -18.25 -13.42
CA VAL A 136 -0.41 -18.47 -13.30
C VAL A 136 -0.01 -19.61 -14.24
N THR A 137 0.59 -19.26 -15.38
CA THR A 137 1.05 -20.23 -16.38
C THR A 137 2.37 -20.89 -15.94
N PRO A 138 2.74 -22.05 -16.53
CA PRO A 138 4.06 -22.64 -16.35
C PRO A 138 5.19 -21.67 -16.69
N ALA A 139 5.02 -20.85 -17.74
CA ALA A 139 6.00 -19.85 -18.15
C ALA A 139 6.25 -18.79 -17.06
N HIS A 140 5.26 -18.42 -16.26
CA HIS A 140 5.45 -17.51 -15.12
C HIS A 140 6.30 -18.14 -14.01
N LYS A 141 6.14 -19.45 -13.79
CA LYS A 141 6.92 -20.20 -12.80
C LYS A 141 8.35 -20.40 -13.27
N GLU A 142 8.55 -20.76 -14.53
CA GLU A 142 9.89 -20.89 -15.13
C GLU A 142 10.66 -19.57 -15.07
N GLN A 143 10.01 -18.44 -15.38
CA GLN A 143 10.62 -17.11 -15.23
C GLN A 143 11.04 -16.82 -13.79
N ALA A 144 10.20 -17.20 -12.81
CA ALA A 144 10.49 -17.03 -11.40
C ALA A 144 11.67 -17.89 -10.92
N GLU A 145 11.70 -19.17 -11.31
CA GLU A 145 12.78 -20.09 -10.99
C GLU A 145 14.09 -19.63 -11.64
N ALA A 146 14.05 -19.22 -12.91
CA ALA A 146 15.21 -18.70 -13.62
C ALA A 146 15.77 -17.43 -12.96
N PHE A 147 14.91 -16.51 -12.51
CA PHE A 147 15.36 -15.32 -11.78
C PHE A 147 16.06 -15.70 -10.47
N LEU A 148 15.45 -16.57 -9.66
CA LEU A 148 16.02 -16.98 -8.36
C LEU A 148 17.31 -17.80 -8.50
N ALA A 149 17.46 -18.57 -9.58
CA ALA A 149 18.69 -19.31 -9.87
C ALA A 149 19.88 -18.41 -10.25
N ASN A 150 19.61 -17.18 -10.70
CA ASN A 150 20.60 -16.21 -11.18
C ASN A 150 20.76 -15.00 -10.24
N ALA A 151 20.08 -14.97 -9.09
CA ALA A 151 20.07 -13.88 -8.11
C ALA A 151 21.01 -14.18 -6.93
#